data_AF-J3K9H7-F1
#
_entry.id   AF-J3K9H7-F1
#
_cell.length_a   1.000
_cell.length_b   1.000
_cell.length_c   1.000
_cell.angle_alpha   90.00
_cell.angle_beta   90.00
_cell.angle_gamma   90.00
#
_symmetry.space_group_name_H-M   'P 1'
#
loop_
_entity.id
_entity.type
_entity.pdbx_description
1 polymer ?
#
loop_
_entity_poly.entity_id
_entity_poly.type
_entity_poly.pdbx_seq_one_letter_code
_entity_poly.pdbx_strand_id
1 'polypeptide(L)'
;MACFLVLKRLLLGPSPPSTQDRLRKRLEQRQLLSDEGESSLQNGQSRRLLDLEAQTYDTFDDNASNASTRSRINPRIISDAILGLSDGLTVPFALSAGLSALGNTKVVVLGGLAELAAGAISMGLGGYVGAKSEMESYQATRRETEELIDAAPEETATRVRQVFAEFGVPDSVVEDISNKLHDSPNLLMGFLLKFHHGEAEPNCNQAWISAITLALGYFVGGFIPLIPYFYIDKVLVALYWSIGVMGVTLLVFGYIKTCIVRGWYGRDNIIAGIKGGLQMILVGGLAAGAAIALVRAIDQGAG
;
A
#
# COMPACT_ATOMS: atom_id res chain seq x y z
N MET A 1 7.09 -10.91 -20.10
CA MET A 1 5.92 -11.31 -19.27
C MET A 1 6.27 -12.28 -18.13
N ALA A 2 7.11 -13.32 -18.36
CA ALA A 2 7.47 -14.29 -17.32
C ALA A 2 8.31 -13.73 -16.14
N CYS A 3 9.18 -12.74 -16.37
CA CYS A 3 10.01 -12.13 -15.31
C CYS A 3 9.18 -11.34 -14.28
N PHE A 4 8.10 -10.69 -14.71
CA PHE A 4 7.20 -9.91 -13.85
C PHE A 4 6.38 -10.81 -12.90
N LEU A 5 5.99 -12.00 -13.36
CA LEU A 5 5.27 -12.99 -12.55
C LEU A 5 6.16 -13.66 -11.49
N VAL A 6 7.44 -13.90 -11.81
CA VAL A 6 8.41 -14.47 -10.86
C VAL A 6 8.76 -13.46 -9.77
N LEU A 7 8.92 -12.18 -10.11
CA LEU A 7 9.20 -11.11 -9.15
C LEU A 7 8.01 -10.85 -8.20
N LYS A 8 6.77 -10.90 -8.73
CA LYS A 8 5.53 -10.79 -7.94
C LYS A 8 5.39 -11.94 -6.93
N ARG A 9 5.76 -13.16 -7.33
CA ARG A 9 5.69 -14.37 -6.47
C ARG A 9 6.79 -14.41 -5.41
N LEU A 10 7.98 -13.86 -5.70
CA LEU A 10 9.08 -13.77 -4.73
C LEU A 10 8.84 -12.70 -3.66
N LEU A 11 8.25 -11.55 -4.02
CA LEU A 11 8.06 -10.43 -3.09
C LEU A 11 6.83 -10.59 -2.20
N LEU A 12 5.71 -11.11 -2.71
CA LEU A 12 4.42 -11.06 -1.99
C LEU A 12 4.08 -12.32 -1.16
N GLY A 13 4.77 -13.45 -1.36
CA GLY A 13 4.42 -14.71 -0.68
C GLY A 13 3.07 -15.27 -1.19
N PRO A 14 2.63 -16.45 -0.70
CA PRO A 14 1.39 -17.06 -1.17
C PRO A 14 0.19 -16.16 -0.86
N SER A 15 -0.71 -16.01 -1.84
CA SER A 15 -1.94 -15.24 -1.69
C SER A 15 -2.78 -15.77 -0.53
N PRO A 16 -3.35 -14.90 0.33
CA PRO A 16 -4.23 -15.35 1.40
C PRO A 16 -5.43 -16.12 0.82
N PRO A 17 -5.95 -17.13 1.55
CA PRO A 17 -7.10 -17.89 1.09
C PRO A 17 -8.28 -16.96 0.85
N SER A 18 -8.98 -17.19 -0.26
CA SER A 18 -10.08 -16.36 -0.72
C SER A 18 -11.19 -16.26 0.34
N THR A 19 -11.92 -15.15 0.35
CA THR A 19 -13.07 -14.97 1.25
C THR A 19 -14.10 -16.11 1.11
N GLN A 20 -14.20 -16.71 -0.09
CA GLN A 20 -15.03 -17.89 -0.35
C GLN A 20 -14.57 -19.14 0.41
N ASP A 21 -13.27 -19.39 0.53
CA ASP A 21 -12.75 -20.56 1.28
C ASP A 21 -13.03 -20.46 2.78
N ARG A 22 -13.03 -19.23 3.32
CA ARG A 22 -13.37 -18.98 4.73
C ARG A 22 -14.86 -19.15 4.99
N LEU A 23 -15.70 -18.78 4.03
CA LEU A 23 -17.15 -18.97 4.10
C LEU A 23 -17.55 -20.44 3.97
N ARG A 24 -16.94 -21.19 3.04
CA ARG A 24 -17.15 -22.64 2.91
C ARG A 24 -16.84 -23.39 4.19
N LYS A 25 -15.68 -23.13 4.81
CA LYS A 25 -15.32 -23.78 6.08
C LYS A 25 -16.28 -23.43 7.23
N ARG A 26 -16.83 -22.22 7.26
CA ARG A 26 -17.82 -21.82 8.27
C ARG A 26 -19.21 -22.44 8.02
N LEU A 27 -19.57 -22.66 6.75
CA LEU A 27 -20.81 -23.33 6.38
C LEU A 27 -20.75 -24.84 6.67
N GLU A 28 -19.62 -25.49 6.36
CA GLU A 28 -19.37 -26.90 6.73
C GLU A 28 -19.40 -27.08 8.25
N GLN A 29 -18.80 -26.15 9.00
CA GLN A 29 -18.81 -26.18 10.47
C GLN A 29 -20.21 -25.92 11.06
N ARG A 30 -21.06 -25.13 10.38
CA ARG A 30 -22.47 -24.94 10.77
C ARG A 30 -23.33 -26.16 10.44
N GLN A 31 -23.11 -26.83 9.31
CA GLN A 31 -23.84 -28.06 8.97
C GLN A 31 -23.50 -29.20 9.94
N LEU A 32 -22.25 -29.32 10.37
CA LEU A 32 -21.84 -30.30 11.40
C LEU A 32 -22.48 -30.04 12.77
N LEU A 33 -22.70 -28.77 13.14
CA LEU A 33 -23.40 -28.41 14.38
C LEU A 33 -24.92 -28.60 14.29
N SER A 34 -25.50 -28.53 13.09
CA SER A 34 -26.93 -28.80 12.87
C SER A 34 -27.26 -30.30 12.94
N ASP A 35 -26.37 -31.18 12.47
CA ASP A 35 -26.56 -32.64 12.52
C ASP A 35 -26.48 -33.22 13.95
N GLU A 36 -25.74 -32.58 14.87
CA GLU A 36 -25.73 -32.98 16.29
C GLU A 36 -26.95 -32.45 17.06
N GLY A 37 -27.58 -31.37 16.60
CA GLY A 37 -28.66 -30.67 17.30
C GLY A 37 -30.07 -31.25 17.13
N GLU A 38 -30.32 -32.05 16.09
CA GLU A 38 -31.65 -32.61 15.81
C GLU A 38 -32.00 -33.89 16.59
N SER A 39 -31.11 -34.38 17.48
CA SER A 39 -31.37 -35.56 18.32
C SER A 39 -31.88 -35.26 19.73
N SER A 40 -32.13 -33.99 20.09
CA SER A 40 -32.67 -33.63 21.40
C SER A 40 -33.61 -32.43 21.36
N LEU A 41 -34.84 -32.67 21.85
CA LEU A 41 -35.92 -31.72 22.21
C LEU A 41 -37.01 -31.43 21.17
N GLN A 42 -37.88 -32.44 21.01
CA GLN A 42 -39.33 -32.26 20.97
C GLN A 42 -39.85 -32.01 22.40
N ASN A 43 -40.22 -30.78 22.76
CA ASN A 43 -41.40 -30.45 23.60
C ASN A 43 -41.44 -28.95 23.99
N GLY A 44 -42.55 -28.28 23.68
CA GLY A 44 -43.09 -27.20 24.53
C GLY A 44 -42.45 -25.81 24.46
N GLN A 45 -42.35 -25.17 23.28
CA GLN A 45 -41.94 -23.75 23.21
C GLN A 45 -42.72 -22.83 22.24
N SER A 46 -43.79 -23.30 21.58
CA SER A 46 -44.61 -22.47 20.67
C SER A 46 -45.52 -21.42 21.33
N ARG A 47 -45.34 -21.11 22.62
CA ARG A 47 -46.11 -20.04 23.32
C ARG A 47 -45.25 -18.96 24.00
N ARG A 48 -43.92 -19.04 23.95
CA ARG A 48 -43.02 -18.01 24.53
C ARG A 48 -42.41 -17.05 23.50
N LEU A 49 -42.59 -17.30 22.21
CA LEU A 49 -42.00 -16.51 21.14
C LEU A 49 -42.84 -15.28 20.73
N LEU A 50 -44.14 -15.27 21.05
CA LEU A 50 -45.03 -14.15 20.71
C LEU A 50 -45.01 -13.00 21.73
N ASP A 51 -44.41 -13.19 22.91
CA ASP A 51 -44.25 -12.14 23.93
C ASP A 51 -42.83 -11.53 23.95
N LEU A 52 -41.87 -12.10 23.22
CA LEU A 52 -40.48 -11.57 23.13
C LEU A 52 -40.25 -10.61 21.96
N GLU A 53 -41.11 -10.59 20.94
CA GLU A 53 -41.03 -9.63 19.82
C GLU A 53 -41.57 -8.24 20.16
N ALA A 54 -42.29 -8.07 21.28
CA ALA A 54 -42.91 -6.80 21.66
C ALA A 54 -42.05 -5.89 22.57
N GLN A 55 -40.81 -6.27 22.90
CA GLN A 55 -39.93 -5.50 23.81
C GLN A 55 -38.56 -5.13 23.25
N THR A 56 -38.23 -5.49 22.00
CA THR A 56 -36.90 -5.19 21.39
C THR A 56 -37.03 -4.21 20.22
N TYR A 57 -37.90 -3.19 20.34
CA TYR A 57 -38.03 -2.12 19.34
C TYR A 57 -37.77 -0.70 19.86
N ASP A 58 -37.47 -0.53 21.16
CA ASP A 58 -37.29 0.80 21.78
C ASP A 58 -35.99 0.89 22.59
N THR A 59 -34.85 0.60 21.95
CA THR A 59 -33.54 1.12 22.41
C THR A 59 -32.52 1.11 21.28
N PHE A 60 -32.78 1.91 20.25
CA PHE A 60 -31.75 2.37 19.34
C PHE A 60 -31.43 3.82 19.70
N ASP A 61 -30.49 4.01 20.64
CA ASP A 61 -29.52 5.11 20.64
C ASP A 61 -28.58 4.94 21.85
N ASP A 62 -27.32 5.36 21.70
CA ASP A 62 -26.29 5.55 22.75
C ASP A 62 -25.29 4.44 23.12
N ASN A 63 -25.09 3.35 22.35
CA ASN A 63 -23.97 2.43 22.70
C ASN A 63 -23.11 1.85 21.55
N ALA A 64 -23.19 2.40 20.34
CA ALA A 64 -22.36 1.98 19.21
C ALA A 64 -21.07 2.81 19.01
N SER A 65 -20.68 3.65 19.98
CA SER A 65 -19.51 4.52 19.90
C SER A 65 -18.21 3.95 20.50
N ASN A 66 -18.17 2.66 20.87
CA ASN A 66 -16.97 1.98 21.37
C ASN A 66 -16.47 0.81 20.49
N ALA A 67 -16.66 0.91 19.18
CA ALA A 67 -16.12 -0.06 18.21
C ALA A 67 -14.75 0.39 17.66
N SER A 68 -13.68 -0.01 18.33
CA SER A 68 -12.28 -0.02 17.86
C SER A 68 -11.67 1.33 17.42
N THR A 69 -11.00 2.00 18.36
CA THR A 69 -10.05 3.09 18.10
C THR A 69 -8.76 2.56 17.43
N ARG A 70 -8.86 1.89 16.28
CA ARG A 70 -7.69 1.73 15.40
C ARG A 70 -7.57 3.02 14.61
N SER A 71 -6.60 3.85 14.97
CA SER A 71 -6.09 4.91 14.10
C SER A 71 -5.74 4.28 12.75
N ARG A 72 -6.63 4.40 11.76
CA ARG A 72 -6.38 3.95 10.40
C ARG A 72 -5.52 5.00 9.72
N ILE A 73 -4.20 4.90 9.93
CA ILE A 73 -3.24 5.64 9.13
C ILE A 73 -3.49 5.28 7.67
N ASN A 74 -3.60 6.28 6.80
CA ASN A 74 -3.91 6.07 5.39
C ASN A 74 -2.81 5.20 4.74
N PRO A 75 -3.13 4.05 4.14
CA PRO A 75 -2.14 3.13 3.58
C PRO A 75 -1.27 3.78 2.51
N ARG A 76 -1.78 4.80 1.81
CA ARG A 76 -1.02 5.56 0.84
C ARG A 76 0.09 6.39 1.47
N ILE A 77 -0.18 7.05 2.61
CA ILE A 77 0.86 7.81 3.34
C ILE A 77 2.01 6.89 3.75
N ILE A 78 1.67 5.68 4.22
CA ILE A 78 2.67 4.67 4.58
C ILE A 78 3.47 4.23 3.34
N SER A 79 2.79 3.98 2.22
CA SER A 79 3.44 3.62 0.96
C SER A 79 4.39 4.71 0.48
N ASP A 80 3.94 5.95 0.43
CA ASP A 80 4.72 7.12 -0.01
C ASP A 80 5.92 7.34 0.90
N ALA A 81 5.75 7.19 2.21
CA ALA A 81 6.86 7.27 3.17
C ALA A 81 7.90 6.17 2.96
N ILE A 82 7.46 4.92 2.74
CA ILE A 82 8.36 3.80 2.46
C ILE A 82 9.09 4.01 1.14
N LEU A 83 8.42 4.50 0.09
CA LEU A 83 9.05 4.80 -1.20
C LEU A 83 10.11 5.89 -1.06
N GLY A 84 9.75 7.04 -0.47
CA GLY A 84 10.68 8.14 -0.23
C GLY A 84 11.88 7.73 0.60
N LEU A 85 11.66 7.06 1.75
CA LEU A 85 12.75 6.58 2.61
C LEU A 85 13.63 5.54 1.94
N SER A 86 13.05 4.59 1.18
CA SER A 86 13.81 3.54 0.51
C SER A 86 14.81 4.12 -0.49
N ASP A 87 14.38 5.11 -1.27
CA ASP A 87 15.22 5.74 -2.28
C ASP A 87 16.20 6.72 -1.62
N GLY A 88 15.76 7.49 -0.63
CA GLY A 88 16.63 8.38 0.14
C GLY A 88 17.76 7.62 0.86
N LEU A 89 17.49 6.43 1.39
CA LEU A 89 18.51 5.61 2.04
C LEU A 89 19.51 5.00 1.05
N THR A 90 19.12 4.77 -0.20
CA THR A 90 19.96 4.02 -1.15
C THR A 90 20.72 4.92 -2.12
N VAL A 91 20.06 5.91 -2.71
CA VAL A 91 20.65 6.73 -3.79
C VAL A 91 21.71 7.72 -3.25
N PRO A 92 21.41 8.62 -2.28
CA PRO A 92 22.39 9.47 -1.61
C PRO A 92 23.57 8.68 -0.99
N PHE A 93 23.31 7.51 -0.42
CA PHE A 93 24.37 6.64 0.10
C PHE A 93 25.29 6.16 -1.02
N ALA A 94 24.74 5.61 -2.10
CA ALA A 94 25.52 5.14 -3.23
C ALA A 94 26.35 6.26 -3.87
N LEU A 95 25.75 7.44 -4.04
CA LEU A 95 26.45 8.62 -4.53
C LEU A 95 27.60 9.02 -3.59
N SER A 96 27.35 9.10 -2.28
CA SER A 96 28.39 9.46 -1.31
C SER A 96 29.56 8.46 -1.30
N ALA A 97 29.26 7.18 -1.47
CA ALA A 97 30.25 6.11 -1.59
C ALA A 97 31.06 6.24 -2.88
N GLY A 98 30.41 6.54 -4.01
CA GLY A 98 31.07 6.80 -5.29
C GLY A 98 31.98 8.02 -5.24
N LEU A 99 31.48 9.17 -4.75
CA LEU A 99 32.24 10.41 -4.62
C LEU A 99 33.42 10.27 -3.64
N SER A 100 33.32 9.37 -2.66
CA SER A 100 34.43 9.08 -1.75
C SER A 100 35.66 8.51 -2.44
N ALA A 101 35.50 7.90 -3.63
CA ALA A 101 36.62 7.45 -4.44
C ALA A 101 37.51 8.61 -4.94
N LEU A 102 36.98 9.84 -5.01
CA LEU A 102 37.71 11.04 -5.42
C LEU A 102 38.61 11.62 -4.32
N GLY A 103 38.61 11.05 -3.11
CA GLY A 103 39.56 11.44 -2.07
C GLY A 103 39.21 12.72 -1.30
N ASN A 104 38.08 13.39 -1.57
CA ASN A 104 37.73 14.69 -0.98
C ASN A 104 36.37 14.70 -0.29
N THR A 105 36.37 14.81 1.04
CA THR A 105 35.17 14.90 1.90
C THR A 105 34.26 16.07 1.54
N LYS A 106 34.80 17.23 1.14
CA LYS A 106 33.98 18.39 0.73
C LYS A 106 33.18 18.10 -0.53
N VAL A 107 33.74 17.35 -1.48
CA VAL A 107 33.04 16.94 -2.71
C VAL A 107 31.89 16.01 -2.35
N VAL A 108 32.09 15.08 -1.42
CA VAL A 108 31.04 14.16 -0.94
C VAL A 108 29.90 14.93 -0.27
N VAL A 109 30.21 15.85 0.64
CA VAL A 109 29.19 16.61 1.38
C VAL A 109 28.42 17.55 0.46
N LEU A 110 29.10 18.36 -0.35
CA LEU A 110 28.44 19.32 -1.23
C LEU A 110 27.66 18.62 -2.35
N GLY A 111 28.25 17.59 -2.97
CA GLY A 111 27.58 16.80 -3.99
C GLY A 111 26.39 16.02 -3.43
N GLY A 112 26.54 15.42 -2.26
CA GLY A 112 25.47 14.70 -1.56
C GLY A 112 24.32 15.62 -1.13
N LEU A 113 24.60 16.81 -0.58
CA LEU A 113 23.55 17.76 -0.22
C LEU A 113 22.82 18.32 -1.46
N ALA A 114 23.55 18.60 -2.54
CA ALA A 114 22.95 19.05 -3.79
C ALA A 114 22.02 17.99 -4.38
N GLU A 115 22.46 16.73 -4.41
CA GLU A 115 21.62 15.62 -4.87
C GLU A 115 20.44 15.38 -3.94
N LEU A 116 20.63 15.47 -2.62
CA LEU A 116 19.56 15.31 -1.64
C LEU A 116 18.44 16.36 -1.83
N ALA A 117 18.82 17.63 -2.04
CA ALA A 117 17.87 18.70 -2.29
C ALA A 117 17.15 18.52 -3.63
N ALA A 118 17.90 18.24 -4.70
CA ALA A 118 17.33 18.04 -6.03
C ALA A 118 16.40 16.81 -6.07
N GLY A 119 16.82 15.70 -5.46
CA GLY A 119 16.06 14.46 -5.37
C GLY A 119 14.80 14.60 -4.53
N ALA A 120 14.87 15.28 -3.37
CA ALA A 120 13.69 15.53 -2.54
C ALA A 120 12.63 16.36 -3.27
N ILE A 121 13.05 17.43 -3.97
CA ILE A 121 12.14 18.27 -4.77
C ILE A 121 11.54 17.45 -5.92
N SER A 122 12.37 16.70 -6.64
CA SER A 122 11.94 15.85 -7.75
C SER A 122 10.91 14.80 -7.32
N MET A 123 11.18 14.09 -6.22
CA MET A 123 10.25 13.11 -5.66
C MET A 123 8.95 13.75 -5.16
N GLY A 124 9.04 14.91 -4.50
CA GLY A 124 7.85 15.62 -4.03
C GLY A 124 6.96 16.05 -5.20
N LEU A 125 7.53 16.62 -6.26
CA LEU A 125 6.80 16.97 -7.47
C LEU A 125 6.24 15.73 -8.18
N GLY A 126 6.99 14.63 -8.22
CA GLY A 126 6.53 13.35 -8.76
C GLY A 126 5.31 12.80 -8.02
N GLY A 127 5.32 12.85 -6.69
CA GLY A 127 4.18 12.49 -5.85
C GLY A 127 2.97 13.40 -6.07
N TYR A 128 3.19 14.72 -6.14
CA TYR A 128 2.13 15.70 -6.40
C TYR A 128 1.46 15.46 -7.75
N VAL A 129 2.25 15.38 -8.82
CA VAL A 129 1.76 15.21 -10.19
C VAL A 129 1.08 13.85 -10.32
N GLY A 130 1.66 12.78 -9.79
CA GLY A 130 1.06 11.44 -9.83
C GLY A 130 -0.32 11.40 -9.16
N ALA A 131 -0.43 11.95 -7.94
CA ALA A 131 -1.70 12.02 -7.23
C ALA A 131 -2.70 12.98 -7.90
N LYS A 132 -2.24 14.06 -8.52
CA LYS A 132 -3.10 14.97 -9.30
C LYS A 132 -3.62 14.29 -10.57
N SER A 133 -2.78 13.54 -11.28
CA SER A 133 -3.20 12.79 -12.46
C SER A 133 -4.19 11.68 -12.12
N GLU A 134 -4.07 11.04 -10.95
CA GLU A 134 -5.08 10.09 -10.44
C GLU A 134 -6.44 10.78 -10.23
N MET A 135 -6.45 12.01 -9.71
CA MET A 135 -7.67 12.82 -9.58
C MET A 135 -8.28 13.22 -10.92
N GLU A 136 -7.45 13.68 -11.86
CA GLU A 136 -7.90 14.05 -13.20
C GLU A 136 -8.45 12.83 -13.96
N SER A 137 -7.81 11.66 -13.81
CA SER A 137 -8.30 10.39 -14.35
C SER A 137 -9.68 10.04 -13.78
N TYR A 138 -9.83 10.09 -12.46
CA TYR A 138 -11.12 9.80 -11.80
C TYR A 138 -12.23 10.74 -12.28
N GLN A 139 -11.93 12.03 -12.43
CA GLN A 139 -12.89 13.02 -12.93
C GLN A 139 -13.28 12.78 -14.39
N ALA A 140 -12.34 12.32 -15.23
CA ALA A 140 -12.62 11.95 -16.60
C ALA A 140 -13.54 10.74 -16.67
N THR A 141 -13.21 9.66 -15.94
CA THR A 141 -14.05 8.44 -15.84
C THR A 141 -15.45 8.78 -15.31
N ARG A 142 -15.55 9.65 -14.31
CA ARG A 142 -16.84 10.12 -13.79
C ARG A 142 -17.70 10.82 -14.85
N ARG A 143 -17.12 11.74 -15.63
CA ARG A 143 -17.85 12.45 -16.69
C ARG A 143 -18.33 11.50 -17.79
N GLU A 144 -17.46 10.60 -18.23
CA GLU A 144 -17.82 9.57 -19.23
C GLU A 144 -18.95 8.66 -18.72
N THR A 145 -18.90 8.28 -17.44
CA THR A 145 -19.95 7.48 -16.82
C THR A 145 -21.26 8.27 -16.70
N GLU A 146 -21.22 9.57 -16.44
CA GLU A 146 -22.39 10.45 -16.37
C GLU A 146 -23.09 10.51 -17.73
N GLU A 147 -22.31 10.77 -18.79
CA GLU A 147 -22.79 10.78 -20.16
C GLU A 147 -23.39 9.42 -20.57
N LEU A 148 -22.79 8.31 -20.14
CA LEU A 148 -23.29 6.97 -20.41
C LEU A 148 -24.64 6.67 -19.74
N ILE A 149 -24.81 7.08 -18.48
CA ILE A 149 -26.06 6.88 -17.74
C ILE A 149 -27.21 7.59 -18.45
N ASP A 150 -26.98 8.80 -18.96
CA ASP A 150 -27.98 9.60 -19.65
C ASP A 150 -28.24 9.11 -21.08
N ALA A 151 -27.19 8.71 -21.82
CA ALA A 151 -27.28 8.35 -23.23
C ALA A 151 -27.71 6.90 -23.48
N ALA A 152 -27.35 5.96 -22.61
CA ALA A 152 -27.55 4.52 -22.82
C ALA A 152 -27.95 3.75 -21.54
N PRO A 153 -29.21 3.90 -21.07
CA PRO A 153 -29.69 3.17 -19.88
C PRO A 153 -29.65 1.64 -20.03
N GLU A 154 -29.95 1.11 -21.22
CA GLU A 154 -29.92 -0.34 -21.47
C GLU A 154 -28.49 -0.93 -21.37
N GLU A 155 -27.50 -0.18 -21.86
CA GLU A 155 -26.09 -0.56 -21.73
C GLU A 155 -25.68 -0.57 -20.26
N THR A 156 -26.08 0.46 -19.53
CA THR A 156 -25.78 0.60 -18.11
C THR A 156 -26.40 -0.52 -17.26
N ALA A 157 -27.64 -0.91 -17.55
CA ALA A 157 -28.28 -2.09 -16.95
C ALA A 157 -27.52 -3.40 -17.27
N THR A 158 -27.00 -3.52 -18.49
CA THR A 158 -26.16 -4.68 -18.87
C THR A 158 -24.85 -4.71 -18.07
N ARG A 159 -24.21 -3.56 -17.85
CA ARG A 159 -23.00 -3.46 -17.01
C ARG A 159 -23.27 -3.84 -15.55
N VAL A 160 -24.40 -3.41 -14.99
CA VAL A 160 -24.82 -3.84 -13.64
C VAL A 160 -24.98 -5.36 -13.58
N ARG A 161 -25.64 -5.96 -14.58
CA ARG A 161 -25.77 -7.43 -14.66
C ARG A 161 -24.43 -8.15 -14.72
N GLN A 162 -23.50 -7.65 -15.53
CA GLN A 162 -22.15 -8.23 -15.65
C GLN A 162 -21.40 -8.23 -14.32
N VAL A 163 -21.46 -7.12 -13.57
CA VAL A 163 -20.83 -7.04 -12.24
C VAL A 163 -21.41 -8.12 -11.31
N PHE A 164 -22.74 -8.28 -11.27
CA PHE A 164 -23.39 -9.26 -10.39
C PHE A 164 -23.26 -10.72 -10.85
N ALA A 165 -23.06 -10.96 -12.15
CA ALA A 165 -22.82 -12.30 -12.69
C ALA A 165 -21.56 -12.94 -12.09
N GLU A 166 -20.52 -12.16 -11.80
CA GLU A 166 -19.30 -12.65 -11.14
C GLU A 166 -19.54 -13.14 -9.70
N PHE A 167 -20.59 -12.63 -9.05
CA PHE A 167 -20.97 -13.03 -7.69
C PHE A 167 -21.98 -14.19 -7.66
N GLY A 168 -22.42 -14.68 -8.82
CA GLY A 168 -23.40 -15.77 -8.93
C GLY A 168 -24.79 -15.39 -8.42
N VAL A 169 -25.15 -14.10 -8.49
CA VAL A 169 -26.49 -13.63 -8.09
C VAL A 169 -27.49 -14.01 -9.18
N PRO A 170 -28.65 -14.61 -8.84
CA PRO A 170 -29.66 -14.96 -9.83
C PRO A 170 -30.18 -13.74 -10.60
N ASP A 171 -30.37 -13.87 -11.92
CA ASP A 171 -30.77 -12.77 -12.80
C ASP A 171 -32.05 -12.04 -12.34
N SER A 172 -33.01 -12.76 -11.76
CA SER A 172 -34.25 -12.18 -11.23
C SER A 172 -34.00 -11.16 -10.10
N VAL A 173 -33.00 -11.41 -9.25
CA VAL A 173 -32.62 -10.50 -8.17
C VAL A 173 -31.80 -9.33 -8.71
N VAL A 174 -30.96 -9.59 -9.71
CA VAL A 174 -30.15 -8.55 -10.36
C VAL A 174 -31.01 -7.55 -11.11
N GLU A 175 -32.11 -7.98 -11.71
CA GLU A 175 -33.08 -7.11 -12.37
C GLU A 175 -33.70 -6.12 -11.38
N ASP A 176 -34.15 -6.58 -10.21
CA ASP A 176 -34.67 -5.72 -9.15
C ASP A 176 -33.62 -4.72 -8.63
N ILE A 177 -32.39 -5.17 -8.44
CA ILE A 177 -31.28 -4.31 -8.02
C ILE A 177 -30.96 -3.27 -9.10
N SER A 178 -30.91 -3.69 -10.36
CA SER A 178 -30.66 -2.82 -11.51
C SER A 178 -31.72 -1.73 -11.59
N ASN A 179 -33.00 -2.09 -11.48
CA ASN A 179 -34.10 -1.12 -11.53
C ASN A 179 -33.98 -0.10 -10.38
N LYS A 180 -33.73 -0.55 -9.15
CA LYS A 180 -33.51 0.36 -8.00
C LYS A 180 -32.29 1.25 -8.14
N LEU A 181 -31.23 0.78 -8.81
CA LEU A 181 -30.06 1.61 -9.10
C LEU A 181 -30.40 2.69 -10.13
N HIS A 182 -31.15 2.35 -11.19
CA HIS A 182 -31.56 3.31 -12.21
C HIS A 182 -32.56 4.37 -11.69
N ASP A 183 -33.33 4.06 -10.63
CA ASP A 183 -34.15 5.06 -9.93
C ASP A 183 -33.33 6.15 -9.24
N SER A 184 -32.02 5.95 -9.07
CA SER A 184 -31.11 6.85 -8.35
C SER A 184 -29.78 7.01 -9.09
N PRO A 185 -29.64 7.98 -10.01
CA PRO A 185 -28.46 8.12 -10.86
C PRO A 185 -27.17 8.30 -10.05
N ASN A 186 -27.22 8.94 -8.89
CA ASN A 186 -26.07 9.06 -7.98
C ASN A 186 -25.60 7.71 -7.42
N LEU A 187 -26.54 6.80 -7.10
CA LEU A 187 -26.20 5.47 -6.60
C LEU A 187 -25.67 4.58 -7.73
N LEU A 188 -26.28 4.67 -8.92
CA LEU A 188 -25.80 3.98 -10.11
C LEU A 188 -24.39 4.43 -10.49
N MET A 189 -24.14 5.74 -10.51
CA MET A 189 -22.81 6.32 -10.73
C MET A 189 -21.78 5.77 -9.73
N GLY A 190 -22.07 5.86 -8.42
CA GLY A 190 -21.18 5.36 -7.39
C GLY A 190 -20.94 3.85 -7.50
N PHE A 191 -21.95 3.09 -7.91
CA PHE A 191 -21.83 1.66 -8.17
C PHE A 191 -20.92 1.38 -9.37
N LEU A 192 -21.13 2.04 -10.50
CA LEU A 192 -20.35 1.84 -11.72
C LEU A 192 -18.89 2.26 -11.52
N LEU A 193 -18.62 3.43 -10.95
CA LEU A 193 -17.26 3.88 -10.67
C LEU A 193 -16.50 2.89 -9.79
N LYS A 194 -17.17 2.39 -8.74
CA LYS A 194 -16.54 1.51 -7.76
C LYS A 194 -16.40 0.07 -8.22
N PHE A 195 -17.42 -0.50 -8.85
CA PHE A 195 -17.48 -1.94 -9.14
C PHE A 195 -17.22 -2.28 -10.60
N HIS A 196 -17.58 -1.39 -11.54
CA HIS A 196 -17.29 -1.60 -12.97
C HIS A 196 -15.92 -1.04 -13.34
N HIS A 197 -15.61 0.21 -12.98
CA HIS A 197 -14.32 0.83 -13.25
C HIS A 197 -13.24 0.48 -12.22
N GLY A 198 -13.64 0.10 -10.99
CA GLY A 198 -12.70 -0.23 -9.92
C GLY A 198 -11.96 0.99 -9.35
N GLU A 199 -12.45 2.20 -9.63
CA GLU A 199 -11.83 3.44 -9.18
C GLU A 199 -12.44 3.88 -7.85
N ALA A 200 -11.58 4.19 -6.89
CA ALA A 200 -11.98 4.79 -5.62
C ALA A 200 -11.80 6.30 -5.69
N GLU A 201 -12.73 7.04 -5.07
CA GLU A 201 -12.65 8.49 -5.01
C GLU A 201 -11.35 8.95 -4.32
N PRO A 202 -10.47 9.69 -5.01
CA PRO A 202 -9.25 10.20 -4.41
C PRO A 202 -9.56 11.33 -3.43
N ASN A 203 -8.73 11.51 -2.39
CA ASN A 203 -8.94 12.59 -1.43
C ASN A 203 -8.42 13.92 -1.99
N CYS A 204 -9.14 15.03 -1.79
CA CYS A 204 -8.73 16.34 -2.32
C CYS A 204 -7.34 16.81 -1.85
N ASN A 205 -6.95 16.46 -0.61
CA ASN A 205 -5.63 16.84 -0.07
C ASN A 205 -4.52 15.82 -0.36
N GLN A 206 -4.82 14.76 -1.13
CA GLN A 206 -3.92 13.63 -1.37
C GLN A 206 -2.63 14.06 -2.08
N ALA A 207 -2.72 14.99 -3.05
CA ALA A 207 -1.56 15.39 -3.84
C ALA A 207 -0.49 16.07 -2.99
N TRP A 208 -0.88 17.01 -2.12
CA TRP A 208 0.06 17.69 -1.22
C TRP A 208 0.64 16.75 -0.16
N ILE A 209 -0.19 15.88 0.42
CA ILE A 209 0.27 14.92 1.42
C ILE A 209 1.29 13.95 0.81
N SER A 210 1.03 13.43 -0.40
CA SER A 210 1.95 12.55 -1.11
C SER A 210 3.28 13.26 -1.37
N ALA A 211 3.23 14.46 -1.94
CA ALA A 211 4.40 15.28 -2.23
C ALA A 211 5.31 15.49 -1.01
N ILE A 212 4.73 15.94 0.10
CA ILE A 212 5.48 16.22 1.33
C ILE A 212 6.04 14.93 1.93
N THR A 213 5.26 13.86 1.94
CA THR A 213 5.67 12.59 2.55
C THR A 213 6.83 11.95 1.79
N LEU A 214 6.78 11.95 0.45
CA LEU A 214 7.87 11.47 -0.41
C LEU A 214 9.13 12.33 -0.25
N ALA A 215 8.99 13.66 -0.36
CA ALA A 215 10.12 14.58 -0.26
C ALA A 215 10.83 14.50 1.10
N LEU A 216 10.07 14.49 2.21
CA LEU A 216 10.64 14.36 3.54
C LEU A 216 11.25 12.98 3.77
N GLY A 217 10.60 11.91 3.31
CA GLY A 217 11.14 10.55 3.41
C GLY A 217 12.49 10.45 2.71
N TYR A 218 12.58 10.98 1.49
CA TYR A 218 13.82 11.00 0.72
C TYR A 218 14.90 11.85 1.38
N PHE A 219 14.57 13.08 1.79
CA PHE A 219 15.51 13.99 2.44
C PHE A 219 16.05 13.42 3.75
N VAL A 220 15.18 12.92 4.63
CA VAL A 220 15.59 12.35 5.93
C VAL A 220 16.40 11.07 5.71
N GLY A 221 15.97 10.19 4.82
CA GLY A 221 16.70 8.97 4.49
C GLY A 221 18.10 9.26 3.95
N GLY A 222 18.21 10.21 3.03
CA GLY A 222 19.48 10.55 2.38
C GLY A 222 20.42 11.43 3.19
N PHE A 223 19.91 12.09 4.23
CA PHE A 223 20.77 12.81 5.15
C PHE A 223 21.59 11.86 6.05
N ILE A 224 21.01 10.72 6.45
CA ILE A 224 21.65 9.73 7.33
C ILE A 224 23.04 9.28 6.84
N PRO A 225 23.26 8.85 5.58
CA PRO A 225 24.58 8.45 5.10
C PRO A 225 25.61 9.57 5.07
N LEU A 226 25.17 10.84 5.03
CA LEU A 226 26.05 12.01 4.98
C LEU A 226 26.55 12.42 6.35
N ILE A 227 25.85 12.08 7.45
CA ILE A 227 26.20 12.48 8.81
C ILE A 227 27.68 12.24 9.15
N PRO A 228 28.29 11.07 8.89
CA PRO A 228 29.69 10.83 9.22
C PRO A 228 30.69 11.73 8.48
N TYR A 229 30.36 12.19 7.27
CA TYR A 229 31.24 13.06 6.47
C TYR A 229 31.33 14.49 7.00
N PHE A 230 30.40 14.93 7.87
CA PHE A 230 30.50 16.25 8.51
C PHE A 230 31.52 16.28 9.66
N TYR A 231 31.78 15.14 10.30
CA TYR A 231 32.61 15.08 11.50
C TYR A 231 34.00 14.48 11.27
N ILE A 232 34.22 13.81 10.14
CA ILE A 232 35.44 13.04 9.87
C ILE A 232 36.14 13.61 8.63
N ASP A 233 37.31 14.21 8.83
CA ASP A 233 38.08 14.84 7.74
C ASP A 233 38.60 13.83 6.71
N LYS A 234 38.97 12.63 7.17
CA LYS A 234 39.48 11.56 6.29
C LYS A 234 38.32 10.83 5.60
N VAL A 235 38.16 11.07 4.29
CA VAL A 235 37.06 10.54 3.47
C VAL A 235 36.88 9.02 3.58
N LEU A 236 37.97 8.23 3.60
CA LEU A 236 37.87 6.77 3.70
C LEU A 236 37.38 6.33 5.08
N VAL A 237 37.78 7.02 6.14
CA VAL A 237 37.31 6.74 7.50
C VAL A 237 35.83 7.13 7.61
N ALA A 238 35.44 8.27 7.03
CA ALA A 238 34.04 8.70 6.95
C ALA A 238 33.17 7.68 6.19
N LEU A 239 33.67 7.15 5.09
CA LEU A 239 33.00 6.11 4.29
C LEU A 239 32.76 4.83 5.11
N TYR A 240 33.74 4.34 5.86
CA TYR A 240 33.55 3.14 6.69
C TYR A 240 32.48 3.33 7.77
N TRP A 241 32.46 4.50 8.42
CA TRP A 241 31.40 4.85 9.38
C TRP A 241 30.05 4.96 8.68
N SER A 242 29.99 5.58 7.49
CA SER A 242 28.77 5.68 6.69
C SER A 242 28.23 4.30 6.29
N ILE A 243 29.08 3.38 5.84
CA ILE A 243 28.71 1.99 5.55
C ILE A 243 28.13 1.31 6.79
N GLY A 244 28.75 1.48 7.97
CA GLY A 244 28.26 0.91 9.23
C GLY A 244 26.88 1.44 9.62
N VAL A 245 26.71 2.76 9.63
CA VAL A 245 25.44 3.42 9.94
C VAL A 245 24.35 3.01 8.95
N MET A 246 24.68 2.95 7.65
CA MET A 246 23.73 2.56 6.62
C MET A 246 23.38 1.08 6.65
N GLY A 247 24.32 0.20 6.98
CA GLY A 247 24.04 -1.22 7.19
C GLY A 247 22.97 -1.44 8.25
N VAL A 248 23.10 -0.76 9.40
CA VAL A 248 22.10 -0.81 10.48
C VAL A 248 20.78 -0.18 10.03
N THR A 249 20.85 1.00 9.40
CA THR A 249 19.65 1.74 8.98
C THR A 249 18.83 0.97 7.94
N LEU A 250 19.48 0.38 6.93
CA LEU A 250 18.83 -0.45 5.91
C LEU A 250 18.24 -1.74 6.49
N LEU A 251 18.92 -2.36 7.46
CA LEU A 251 18.40 -3.53 8.17
C LEU A 251 17.11 -3.20 8.92
N VAL A 252 17.14 -2.13 9.73
CA VAL A 252 16.00 -1.68 10.54
C VAL A 252 14.84 -1.25 9.64
N PHE A 253 15.12 -0.43 8.63
CA PHE A 253 14.10 0.03 7.68
C PHE A 253 13.48 -1.13 6.91
N GLY A 254 14.29 -2.07 6.40
CA GLY A 254 13.81 -3.25 5.69
C GLY A 254 13.01 -4.20 6.58
N TYR A 255 13.36 -4.31 7.87
CA TYR A 255 12.56 -5.05 8.84
C TYR A 255 11.19 -4.39 9.06
N ILE A 256 11.18 -3.08 9.38
CA ILE A 256 9.96 -2.32 9.68
C ILE A 256 9.02 -2.35 8.48
N LYS A 257 9.49 -2.05 7.26
CA LYS A 257 8.63 -2.02 6.08
C LYS A 257 7.98 -3.38 5.82
N THR A 258 8.69 -4.49 6.04
CA THR A 258 8.15 -5.82 5.86
C THR A 258 7.15 -6.19 6.96
N CYS A 259 7.39 -5.79 8.21
CA CYS A 259 6.45 -5.99 9.31
C CYS A 259 5.16 -5.18 9.16
N ILE A 260 5.22 -3.97 8.58
CA ILE A 260 4.03 -3.18 8.27
C ILE A 260 3.11 -3.94 7.29
N VAL A 261 3.69 -4.61 6.30
CA VAL A 261 2.92 -5.31 5.24
C VAL A 261 2.45 -6.69 5.69
N ARG A 262 3.32 -7.48 6.33
CA ARG A 262 3.03 -8.88 6.70
C ARG A 262 2.47 -9.05 8.12
N GLY A 263 2.61 -8.04 8.96
CA GLY A 263 2.28 -8.09 10.38
C GLY A 263 3.52 -8.28 11.27
N TRP A 264 3.34 -7.96 12.55
CA TRP A 264 4.42 -7.90 13.54
C TRP A 264 4.63 -9.20 14.32
N TYR A 265 3.59 -10.03 14.44
CA TYR A 265 3.59 -11.21 15.31
C TYR A 265 3.66 -12.51 14.51
N GLY A 266 4.41 -13.49 15.01
CA GLY A 266 4.58 -14.81 14.41
C GLY A 266 6.00 -15.05 13.90
N ARG A 267 6.48 -16.29 14.05
CA ARG A 267 7.87 -16.66 13.71
C ARG A 267 8.17 -16.42 12.23
N ASP A 268 7.22 -16.69 11.36
CA ASP A 268 7.36 -16.50 9.90
C ASP A 268 7.46 -15.00 9.53
N ASN A 269 6.77 -14.12 10.25
CA ASN A 269 6.80 -12.68 10.03
C ASN A 269 8.12 -12.05 10.46
N ILE A 270 8.70 -12.52 11.57
CA ILE A 270 10.03 -12.07 12.02
C ILE A 270 11.09 -12.51 11.01
N ILE A 271 11.05 -13.76 10.53
CA ILE A 271 11.97 -14.26 9.50
C ILE A 271 11.81 -13.45 8.21
N ALA A 272 10.57 -13.12 7.81
CA ALA A 272 10.32 -12.28 6.65
C ALA A 272 10.89 -10.87 6.84
N GLY A 273 10.76 -10.27 8.03
CA GLY A 273 11.35 -8.97 8.36
C GLY A 273 12.87 -8.96 8.24
N ILE A 274 13.54 -9.97 8.79
CA ILE A 274 15.00 -10.11 8.69
C ILE A 274 15.42 -10.25 7.22
N LYS A 275 14.70 -11.06 6.44
CA LYS A 275 14.95 -11.18 4.99
C LYS A 275 14.75 -9.85 4.26
N GLY A 276 13.73 -9.07 4.62
CA GLY A 276 13.48 -7.74 4.07
C GLY A 276 14.59 -6.75 4.39
N GLY A 277 15.11 -6.77 5.62
CA GLY A 277 16.30 -6.02 6.03
C GLY A 277 17.54 -6.39 5.24
N LEU A 278 17.83 -7.70 5.13
CA LEU A 278 18.98 -8.20 4.38
C LEU A 278 18.90 -7.86 2.89
N GLN A 279 17.70 -7.90 2.30
CA GLN A 279 17.46 -7.48 0.92
C GLN A 279 17.80 -5.99 0.73
N MET A 280 17.45 -5.13 1.69
CA MET A 280 17.79 -3.69 1.60
C MET A 280 19.30 -3.44 1.72
N ILE A 281 20.01 -4.16 2.58
CA ILE A 281 21.47 -4.11 2.64
C ILE A 281 22.07 -4.51 1.29
N LEU A 282 21.58 -5.60 0.69
CA LEU A 282 22.08 -6.08 -0.59
C LEU A 282 21.85 -5.06 -1.71
N VAL A 283 20.65 -4.46 -1.78
CA VAL A 283 20.34 -3.42 -2.78
C VAL A 283 21.22 -2.18 -2.58
N GLY A 284 21.34 -1.69 -1.34
CA GLY A 284 22.20 -0.55 -1.03
C GLY A 284 23.68 -0.83 -1.32
N GLY A 285 24.16 -2.02 -0.99
CA GLY A 285 25.53 -2.47 -1.27
C GLY A 285 25.82 -2.59 -2.77
N LEU A 286 24.89 -3.13 -3.55
CA LEU A 286 25.00 -3.19 -5.02
C LEU A 286 25.01 -1.79 -5.64
N ALA A 287 24.12 -0.89 -5.19
CA ALA A 287 24.07 0.48 -5.67
C ALA A 287 25.37 1.23 -5.36
N ALA A 288 25.88 1.14 -4.12
CA ALA A 288 27.15 1.75 -3.72
C ALA A 288 28.34 1.15 -4.49
N GLY A 289 28.38 -0.17 -4.66
CA GLY A 289 29.40 -0.86 -5.45
C GLY A 289 29.40 -0.40 -6.91
N ALA A 290 28.23 -0.27 -7.52
CA ALA A 290 28.09 0.23 -8.89
C ALA A 290 28.55 1.69 -9.02
N ALA A 291 28.17 2.55 -8.07
CA ALA A 291 28.61 3.95 -8.06
C ALA A 291 30.13 4.08 -7.90
N ILE A 292 30.75 3.33 -6.97
CA ILE A 292 32.21 3.29 -6.80
C ILE A 292 32.90 2.79 -8.07
N ALA A 293 32.39 1.73 -8.67
CA ALA A 293 32.95 1.16 -9.89
C ALA A 293 32.90 2.16 -11.05
N LEU A 294 31.77 2.85 -11.23
CA LEU A 294 31.59 3.85 -12.28
C LEU A 294 32.54 5.04 -12.10
N VAL A 295 32.62 5.60 -10.89
CA VAL A 295 33.52 6.73 -10.61
C VAL A 295 34.98 6.33 -10.85
N ARG A 296 35.41 5.15 -10.38
CA ARG A 296 36.78 4.66 -10.61
C ARG A 296 37.10 4.39 -12.07
N ALA A 297 36.14 3.88 -12.84
CA ALA A 297 36.35 3.62 -14.27
C ALA A 297 36.57 4.91 -15.07
N ILE A 298 35.86 5.98 -14.71
CA ILE A 298 36.01 7.29 -15.35
C ILE A 298 37.35 7.94 -14.93
N ASP A 299 37.68 7.90 -13.64
CA ASP A 299 38.91 8.49 -13.10
C ASP A 299 40.18 7.84 -13.68
N GLN A 300 40.16 6.51 -13.89
CA GLN A 300 41.27 5.78 -14.53
C GLN A 300 41.45 6.10 -16.02
N GLY A 301 40.39 6.53 -16.71
CA GLY A 301 40.44 6.91 -18.13
C GLY A 301 40.88 8.36 -18.38
N ALA A 302 41.02 9.16 -17.32
CA ALA A 302 41.39 10.57 -17.37
C ALA A 302 42.89 10.83 -17.08
N GLY A 303 43.69 9.76 -16.90
CA GLY A 303 45.13 9.80 -16.63
C GLY A 303 46.00 9.39 -17.81
#